data_AF-A0A4Q3E3W5-F1
#
_entry.id   AF-A0A4Q3E3W5-F1
#
_cell.length_a   1.000
_cell.length_b   1.000
_cell.length_c   1.000
_cell.angle_alpha   90.00
_cell.angle_beta   90.00
_cell.angle_gamma   90.00
#
_symmetry.space_group_name_H-M   'P 1'
#
loop_
_entity.id
_entity.type
_entity.pdbx_description
1 polymer ?
#
loop_
_entity_poly.entity_id
_entity_poly.type
_entity_poly.pdbx_seq_one_letter_code
_entity_poly.pdbx_strand_id
1 'polypeptide(L)'
;MDNNNGTLQGAPALTADRYGNNTAYSFNGINQYISTTNAYVNPATVSVSAWFKTSAVTGGVLAGFSSVRTGNGGNRDRFIYMTTGGQLYFGVAPGAVKRYISTTTSFNDGNWHMVTGTVGAGGLKLYVDGVLLASDPTVTSSEVYTGYWRFGHDDIATWPEAPPSYFFEGTIDDAIVYHRELSSAEIGVLYSAPDGAGSNSPVCVGSPLNLTAKTAAGANYLWTGPNGFTSTLQNPTINYTTAAQGVYKVEVRNAGCTTPAIAYVSVTGTSATGQWTGNVSTDWANPANWCSGVLPTATTDVTITAAATRMPNISTSVNVNNLTVLPGATLTLAAAGTLNISGTLTNSGTINNTGTVRFAGTTGQQTYSGITQFHHVVVANAAGLGIAAPVAINGNLTITSGIVASNNFNITIKGNWINNASGTSFNAATATVTFNGNTAQTIGGTAVTTFHHLTIA
;
A
#
# COMPACT_ATOMS: atom_id res chain seq x y z
N MET A 1 -25.91 -5.35 -0.36
CA MET A 1 -25.41 -6.25 -1.41
C MET A 1 -26.33 -6.04 -2.60
N ASP A 2 -25.79 -5.65 -3.74
CA ASP A 2 -26.56 -5.04 -4.84
C ASP A 2 -27.19 -6.07 -5.78
N ASN A 3 -27.89 -7.07 -5.21
CA ASN A 3 -28.71 -8.06 -5.91
C ASN A 3 -28.08 -8.73 -7.16
N ASN A 4 -26.76 -8.80 -7.24
CA ASN A 4 -26.00 -9.32 -8.38
C ASN A 4 -25.57 -10.77 -8.13
N ASN A 5 -26.54 -11.68 -8.14
CA ASN A 5 -26.29 -13.10 -7.90
C ASN A 5 -25.48 -13.70 -9.06
N GLY A 6 -24.41 -14.42 -8.73
CA GLY A 6 -23.66 -15.25 -9.68
C GLY A 6 -24.47 -16.47 -10.10
N THR A 7 -24.30 -16.90 -11.35
CA THR A 7 -24.85 -18.17 -11.87
C THR A 7 -23.71 -19.17 -12.02
N LEU A 8 -23.85 -20.31 -11.35
CA LEU A 8 -22.91 -21.43 -11.43
C LEU A 8 -23.07 -22.12 -12.79
N GLN A 9 -21.98 -22.24 -13.53
CA GLN A 9 -21.91 -22.92 -14.83
C GLN A 9 -21.11 -24.21 -14.64
N GLY A 10 -21.60 -25.35 -15.12
CA GLY A 10 -20.95 -26.65 -14.91
C GLY A 10 -20.99 -27.16 -13.46
N ALA A 11 -21.76 -26.51 -12.59
CA ALA A 11 -21.96 -26.85 -11.17
C ALA A 11 -20.66 -27.00 -10.34
N PRO A 12 -19.82 -25.96 -10.23
CA PRO A 12 -18.74 -25.91 -9.23
C PRO A 12 -19.29 -26.17 -7.83
N ALA A 13 -18.55 -26.94 -7.04
CA ALA A 13 -18.97 -27.37 -5.70
C ALA A 13 -18.45 -26.40 -4.63
N LEU A 14 -19.25 -26.15 -3.60
CA LEU A 14 -18.75 -25.46 -2.40
C LEU A 14 -17.65 -26.30 -1.72
N THR A 15 -16.63 -25.63 -1.23
CA THR A 15 -15.49 -26.24 -0.53
C THR A 15 -14.94 -25.32 0.55
N ALA A 16 -13.97 -25.81 1.31
CA ALA A 16 -13.30 -25.07 2.36
C ALA A 16 -12.53 -23.85 1.82
N ASP A 17 -12.76 -22.69 2.42
CA ASP A 17 -12.02 -21.45 2.22
C ASP A 17 -10.65 -21.50 2.93
N ARG A 18 -9.96 -20.35 2.95
CA ARG A 18 -8.67 -20.17 3.64
C ARG A 18 -8.74 -20.31 5.16
N TYR A 19 -9.93 -20.38 5.73
CA TYR A 19 -10.20 -20.54 7.16
C TYR A 19 -10.89 -21.87 7.51
N GLY A 20 -11.12 -22.73 6.51
CA GLY A 20 -11.76 -24.03 6.67
C GLY A 20 -13.30 -24.02 6.59
N ASN A 21 -13.94 -22.89 6.24
CA ASN A 21 -15.39 -22.78 6.10
C ASN A 21 -15.85 -23.12 4.68
N ASN A 22 -17.04 -23.69 4.52
CA ASN A 22 -17.54 -24.12 3.21
C ASN A 22 -18.14 -22.98 2.35
N THR A 23 -17.34 -21.94 2.08
CA THR A 23 -17.74 -20.70 1.39
C THR A 23 -17.03 -20.48 0.05
N ALA A 24 -15.91 -21.15 -0.19
CA ALA A 24 -15.22 -21.13 -1.47
C ALA A 24 -15.90 -22.04 -2.50
N TYR A 25 -15.59 -21.85 -3.79
CA TYR A 25 -15.97 -22.79 -4.85
C TYR A 25 -14.75 -23.51 -5.42
N SER A 26 -14.90 -24.82 -5.64
CA SER A 26 -13.94 -25.67 -6.34
C SER A 26 -14.32 -25.79 -7.82
N PHE A 27 -13.33 -25.63 -8.69
CA PHE A 27 -13.42 -25.63 -10.15
C PHE A 27 -12.55 -26.75 -10.73
N ASN A 28 -13.12 -27.51 -11.66
CA ASN A 28 -12.52 -28.71 -12.22
C ASN A 28 -11.54 -28.51 -13.39
N GLY A 29 -11.28 -27.27 -13.82
CA GLY A 29 -10.39 -27.00 -14.97
C GLY A 29 -10.94 -27.40 -16.35
N ILE A 30 -12.21 -27.78 -16.46
CA ILE A 30 -12.80 -28.32 -17.69
C ILE A 30 -14.01 -27.53 -18.17
N ASN A 31 -15.00 -27.29 -17.30
CA ASN A 31 -16.28 -26.69 -17.71
C ASN A 31 -16.98 -25.87 -16.62
N GLN A 32 -16.29 -25.62 -15.50
CA GLN A 32 -16.85 -24.95 -14.33
C GLN A 32 -16.40 -23.50 -14.24
N TYR A 33 -17.35 -22.60 -14.01
CA TYR A 33 -17.11 -21.17 -13.75
C TYR A 33 -18.36 -20.52 -13.17
N ILE A 34 -18.24 -19.28 -12.72
CA ILE A 34 -19.35 -18.44 -12.26
C ILE A 34 -19.46 -17.24 -13.18
N SER A 35 -20.67 -16.82 -13.53
CA SER A 35 -20.94 -15.62 -14.35
C SER A 35 -21.96 -14.72 -13.67
N THR A 36 -21.82 -13.41 -13.78
CA THR A 36 -22.86 -12.49 -13.28
C THR A 36 -24.14 -12.61 -14.10
N THR A 37 -25.27 -12.36 -13.45
CA THR A 37 -26.57 -12.24 -14.12
C THR A 37 -26.71 -10.89 -14.81
N ASN A 38 -26.24 -9.82 -14.15
CA ASN A 38 -26.29 -8.47 -14.69
C ASN A 38 -25.12 -8.19 -15.63
N ALA A 39 -25.41 -7.42 -16.67
CA ALA A 39 -24.42 -6.81 -17.54
C ALA A 39 -24.00 -5.44 -16.98
N TYR A 40 -22.76 -5.06 -17.25
CA TYR A 40 -22.16 -3.80 -16.83
C TYR A 40 -21.74 -3.01 -18.05
N VAL A 41 -22.11 -1.73 -18.09
CA VAL A 41 -21.69 -0.82 -19.17
C VAL A 41 -20.28 -0.36 -18.88
N ASN A 42 -19.31 -0.87 -19.64
CA ASN A 42 -17.92 -0.43 -19.72
C ASN A 42 -17.28 0.08 -18.41
N PRO A 43 -16.88 -0.81 -17.49
CA PRO A 43 -16.08 -0.42 -16.33
C PRO A 43 -14.64 -0.06 -16.77
N ALA A 44 -14.45 1.13 -17.35
CA ALA A 44 -13.16 1.58 -17.90
C ALA A 44 -12.05 1.70 -16.85
N THR A 45 -12.42 1.96 -15.60
CA THR A 45 -11.56 1.95 -14.42
C THR A 45 -12.10 0.90 -13.46
N VAL A 46 -11.26 -0.04 -13.04
CA VAL A 46 -11.72 -1.19 -12.26
C VAL A 46 -10.61 -1.74 -11.37
N SER A 47 -11.01 -2.38 -10.27
CA SER A 47 -10.19 -3.33 -9.53
C SER A 47 -10.93 -4.65 -9.41
N VAL A 48 -10.24 -5.76 -9.70
CA VAL A 48 -10.78 -7.11 -9.62
C VAL A 48 -9.89 -7.89 -8.66
N SER A 49 -10.49 -8.49 -7.63
CA SER A 49 -9.78 -9.23 -6.60
C SER A 49 -10.42 -10.60 -6.40
N ALA A 50 -9.61 -11.60 -6.07
CA ALA A 50 -10.08 -12.90 -5.63
C ALA A 50 -8.98 -13.59 -4.80
N TRP A 51 -9.41 -14.38 -3.81
CA TRP A 51 -8.56 -15.40 -3.21
C TRP A 51 -8.61 -16.65 -4.08
N PHE A 52 -7.48 -17.29 -4.31
CA PHE A 52 -7.40 -18.55 -5.04
C PHE A 52 -6.39 -19.51 -4.42
N LYS A 53 -6.55 -20.80 -4.71
CA LYS A 53 -5.59 -21.85 -4.36
C LYS A 53 -5.59 -22.93 -5.43
N THR A 54 -4.39 -23.34 -5.85
CA THR A 54 -4.22 -24.43 -6.81
C THR A 54 -2.82 -25.02 -6.73
N SER A 55 -2.69 -26.30 -7.07
CA SER A 55 -1.41 -26.95 -7.38
C SER A 55 -1.38 -27.46 -8.83
N ALA A 56 -2.41 -27.12 -9.62
CA ALA A 56 -2.51 -27.54 -11.01
C ALA A 56 -1.49 -26.80 -11.88
N VAL A 57 -1.02 -27.49 -12.91
CA VAL A 57 -0.11 -26.94 -13.94
C VAL A 57 -0.84 -26.63 -15.24
N THR A 58 -2.16 -26.77 -15.24
CA THR A 58 -3.03 -26.50 -16.38
C THR A 58 -3.15 -24.99 -16.65
N GLY A 59 -3.07 -24.16 -15.60
CA GLY A 59 -3.34 -22.72 -15.67
C GLY A 59 -4.85 -22.40 -15.63
N GLY A 60 -5.25 -21.28 -16.22
CA GLY A 60 -6.65 -20.91 -16.46
C GLY A 60 -6.99 -19.50 -16.01
N VAL A 61 -8.23 -19.05 -16.28
CA VAL A 61 -8.70 -17.71 -15.94
C VAL A 61 -9.28 -17.68 -14.53
N LEU A 62 -8.75 -16.81 -13.67
CA LEU A 62 -9.28 -16.57 -12.33
C LEU A 62 -10.49 -15.65 -12.37
N ALA A 63 -10.39 -14.54 -13.11
CA ALA A 63 -11.46 -13.57 -13.29
C ALA A 63 -11.38 -12.93 -14.68
N GLY A 64 -12.50 -12.53 -15.26
CA GLY A 64 -12.54 -11.84 -16.55
C GLY A 64 -13.85 -11.12 -16.83
N PHE A 65 -13.80 -10.17 -17.77
CA PHE A 65 -14.97 -9.44 -18.23
C PHE A 65 -15.27 -9.77 -19.69
N SER A 66 -16.46 -10.29 -19.98
CA SER A 66 -16.79 -10.82 -21.29
C SER A 66 -18.06 -10.18 -21.84
N SER A 67 -18.08 -9.84 -23.13
CA SER A 67 -19.31 -9.33 -23.78
C SER A 67 -20.42 -10.38 -23.87
N VAL A 68 -20.08 -11.67 -23.75
CA VAL A 68 -21.07 -12.75 -23.67
C VAL A 68 -21.13 -13.28 -22.25
N ARG A 69 -22.29 -13.75 -21.79
CA ARG A 69 -22.46 -14.21 -20.40
C ARG A 69 -21.86 -15.59 -20.14
N THR A 70 -22.01 -16.50 -21.10
CA THR A 70 -21.55 -17.89 -21.02
C THR A 70 -20.88 -18.35 -22.31
N GLY A 71 -20.03 -19.38 -22.23
CA GLY A 71 -19.34 -19.98 -23.38
C GLY A 71 -18.22 -19.11 -23.94
N ASN A 72 -17.76 -19.47 -25.14
CA ASN A 72 -16.60 -18.85 -25.80
C ASN A 72 -17.04 -17.76 -26.78
N GLY A 73 -16.08 -16.95 -27.23
CA GLY A 73 -16.29 -15.83 -28.14
C GLY A 73 -16.59 -14.50 -27.46
N GLY A 74 -16.85 -13.47 -28.28
CA GLY A 74 -17.09 -12.09 -27.84
C GLY A 74 -15.81 -11.29 -27.55
N ASN A 75 -15.97 -10.02 -27.18
CA ASN A 75 -14.93 -9.18 -26.59
C ASN A 75 -14.61 -9.63 -25.16
N ARG A 76 -13.32 -9.57 -24.79
CA ARG A 76 -12.76 -10.02 -23.50
C ARG A 76 -11.62 -9.10 -23.08
N ASP A 77 -11.62 -8.72 -21.82
CA ASP A 77 -10.72 -7.73 -21.22
C ASP A 77 -10.80 -7.87 -19.69
N ARG A 78 -9.94 -7.17 -18.95
CA ARG A 78 -9.96 -7.01 -17.50
C ARG A 78 -9.84 -8.34 -16.78
N PHE A 79 -9.02 -9.22 -17.33
CA PHE A 79 -8.94 -10.59 -16.85
C PHE A 79 -7.59 -10.89 -16.23
N ILE A 80 -7.66 -11.70 -15.19
CA ILE A 80 -6.55 -12.25 -14.45
C ILE A 80 -6.49 -13.73 -14.80
N TYR A 81 -5.36 -14.21 -15.31
CA TYR A 81 -5.17 -15.60 -15.68
C TYR A 81 -3.81 -16.13 -15.23
N MET A 82 -3.74 -17.44 -15.09
CA MET A 82 -2.55 -18.17 -14.69
C MET A 82 -2.01 -18.98 -15.87
N THR A 83 -0.69 -18.92 -16.09
CA THR A 83 0.00 -19.74 -17.09
C THR A 83 0.25 -21.17 -16.57
N THR A 84 0.71 -22.07 -17.44
CA THR A 84 1.11 -23.44 -17.02
C THR A 84 2.31 -23.44 -16.05
N GLY A 85 3.12 -22.38 -16.08
CA GLY A 85 4.22 -22.15 -15.13
C GLY A 85 3.77 -21.51 -13.80
N GLY A 86 2.47 -21.29 -13.60
CA GLY A 86 1.92 -20.73 -12.36
C GLY A 86 2.06 -19.21 -12.21
N GLN A 87 2.56 -18.51 -13.23
CA GLN A 87 2.66 -17.05 -13.23
C GLN A 87 1.30 -16.43 -13.49
N LEU A 88 1.04 -15.28 -12.87
CA LEU A 88 -0.21 -14.55 -13.01
C LEU A 88 -0.05 -13.40 -13.97
N TYR A 89 -1.05 -13.21 -14.83
CA TYR A 89 -1.12 -12.13 -15.82
C TYR A 89 -2.38 -11.32 -15.58
N PHE A 90 -2.29 -10.01 -15.77
CA PHE A 90 -3.45 -9.12 -15.84
C PHE A 90 -3.43 -8.37 -17.17
N GLY A 91 -4.51 -8.51 -17.94
CA GLY A 91 -4.60 -8.01 -19.32
C GLY A 91 -5.76 -7.06 -19.54
N VAL A 92 -5.51 -6.00 -20.31
CA VAL A 92 -6.52 -5.09 -20.85
C VAL A 92 -6.29 -4.74 -22.32
N ALA A 93 -7.32 -4.32 -23.05
CA ALA A 93 -7.25 -4.07 -24.50
C ALA A 93 -7.78 -2.68 -24.93
N PRO A 94 -7.28 -1.56 -24.36
CA PRO A 94 -7.74 -0.22 -24.74
C PRO A 94 -7.59 0.01 -26.24
N GLY A 95 -8.68 0.40 -26.91
CA GLY A 95 -8.70 0.55 -28.37
C GLY A 95 -8.40 -0.74 -29.15
N ALA A 96 -8.77 -1.91 -28.60
CA ALA A 96 -8.47 -3.23 -29.12
C ALA A 96 -6.97 -3.58 -29.21
N VAL A 97 -6.11 -2.84 -28.48
CA VAL A 97 -4.67 -3.12 -28.39
C VAL A 97 -4.37 -3.81 -27.07
N LYS A 98 -3.96 -5.08 -27.13
CA LYS A 98 -3.62 -5.87 -25.95
C LYS A 98 -2.45 -5.25 -25.18
N ARG A 99 -2.66 -5.06 -23.88
CA ARG A 99 -1.69 -4.61 -22.88
C ARG A 99 -1.78 -5.57 -21.71
N TYR A 100 -0.64 -5.93 -21.15
CA TYR A 100 -0.59 -6.91 -20.08
C TYR A 100 0.65 -6.71 -19.24
N ILE A 101 0.56 -7.16 -18.00
CA ILE A 101 1.63 -7.24 -17.03
C ILE A 101 1.57 -8.62 -16.37
N SER A 102 2.71 -9.10 -15.86
CA SER A 102 2.79 -10.42 -15.26
C SER A 102 3.71 -10.47 -14.05
N THR A 103 3.46 -11.46 -13.20
CA THR A 103 4.40 -11.82 -12.14
C THR A 103 5.59 -12.58 -12.72
N THR A 104 6.75 -12.44 -12.08
CA THR A 104 7.93 -13.28 -12.38
C THR A 104 7.94 -14.57 -11.58
N THR A 105 7.27 -14.59 -10.42
CA THR A 105 7.09 -15.75 -9.54
C THR A 105 5.83 -16.54 -9.88
N SER A 106 5.83 -17.82 -9.52
CA SER A 106 4.68 -18.74 -9.65
C SER A 106 3.88 -18.82 -8.34
N PHE A 107 2.58 -19.08 -8.46
CA PHE A 107 1.62 -19.13 -7.34
C PHE A 107 0.69 -20.36 -7.37
N ASN A 108 1.09 -21.42 -8.07
CA ASN A 108 0.41 -22.72 -8.07
C ASN A 108 1.07 -23.70 -7.09
N ASP A 109 1.34 -23.23 -5.86
CA ASP A 109 2.08 -23.97 -4.83
C ASP A 109 1.17 -24.74 -3.85
N GLY A 110 -0.15 -24.71 -4.07
CA GLY A 110 -1.15 -25.33 -3.19
C GLY A 110 -1.56 -24.49 -1.98
N ASN A 111 -1.05 -23.26 -1.83
CA ASN A 111 -1.44 -22.32 -0.79
C ASN A 111 -2.53 -21.36 -1.28
N TRP A 112 -3.19 -20.67 -0.33
CA TRP A 112 -4.11 -19.60 -0.64
C TRP A 112 -3.34 -18.30 -0.90
N HIS A 113 -3.63 -17.67 -2.03
CA HIS A 113 -3.11 -16.37 -2.43
C HIS A 113 -4.24 -15.42 -2.77
N MET A 114 -4.06 -14.12 -2.51
CA MET A 114 -4.98 -13.10 -3.00
C MET A 114 -4.38 -12.40 -4.21
N VAL A 115 -5.06 -12.45 -5.35
CA VAL A 115 -4.66 -11.68 -6.55
C VAL A 115 -5.56 -10.47 -6.71
N THR A 116 -4.99 -9.32 -7.08
CA THR A 116 -5.75 -8.11 -7.41
C THR A 116 -5.16 -7.41 -8.63
N GLY A 117 -5.97 -7.27 -9.69
CA GLY A 117 -5.64 -6.47 -10.87
C GLY A 117 -6.37 -5.12 -10.81
N THR A 118 -5.68 -4.01 -11.07
CA THR A 118 -6.29 -2.67 -11.12
C THR A 118 -5.92 -1.93 -12.40
N VAL A 119 -6.84 -1.15 -12.95
CA VAL A 119 -6.59 -0.23 -14.07
C VAL A 119 -7.32 1.08 -13.83
N GLY A 120 -6.62 2.19 -14.02
CA GLY A 120 -7.15 3.53 -13.80
C GLY A 120 -6.12 4.62 -14.03
N ALA A 121 -6.34 5.80 -13.42
CA ALA A 121 -5.44 6.94 -13.57
C ALA A 121 -3.99 6.64 -13.12
N GLY A 122 -3.80 5.70 -12.20
CA GLY A 122 -2.50 5.24 -11.73
C GLY A 122 -1.85 4.15 -12.59
N GLY A 123 -2.47 3.73 -13.69
CA GLY A 123 -1.98 2.71 -14.61
C GLY A 123 -2.53 1.31 -14.37
N LEU A 124 -2.01 0.36 -15.14
CA LEU A 124 -2.31 -1.08 -15.02
C LEU A 124 -1.41 -1.67 -13.92
N LYS A 125 -1.97 -2.36 -12.93
CA LYS A 125 -1.20 -2.92 -11.81
C LYS A 125 -1.69 -4.31 -11.43
N LEU A 126 -0.76 -5.15 -10.98
CA LEU A 126 -1.01 -6.50 -10.51
C LEU A 126 -0.38 -6.68 -9.14
N TYR A 127 -1.22 -7.01 -8.17
CA TYR A 127 -0.86 -7.27 -6.79
C TYR A 127 -1.10 -8.75 -6.47
N VAL A 128 -0.21 -9.34 -5.68
CA VAL A 128 -0.43 -10.65 -5.06
C VAL A 128 -0.09 -10.55 -3.58
N ASP A 129 -0.96 -11.08 -2.73
CA ASP A 129 -0.84 -11.08 -1.27
C ASP A 129 -0.62 -9.67 -0.68
N GLY A 130 -1.31 -8.68 -1.26
CA GLY A 130 -1.22 -7.28 -0.86
C GLY A 130 0.00 -6.52 -1.42
N VAL A 131 0.92 -7.19 -2.13
CA VAL A 131 2.17 -6.61 -2.64
C VAL A 131 2.06 -6.32 -4.13
N LEU A 132 2.49 -5.13 -4.57
CA LEU A 132 2.56 -4.78 -6.00
C LEU A 132 3.72 -5.54 -6.66
N LEU A 133 3.41 -6.39 -7.64
CA LEU A 133 4.41 -7.22 -8.32
C LEU A 133 4.68 -6.79 -9.77
N ALA A 134 3.71 -6.13 -10.42
CA ALA A 134 3.91 -5.60 -11.76
C ALA A 134 3.05 -4.37 -12.01
N SER A 135 3.53 -3.45 -12.85
CA SER A 135 2.78 -2.26 -13.23
C SER A 135 3.21 -1.69 -14.58
N ASP A 136 2.26 -1.11 -15.32
CA ASP A 136 2.49 -0.25 -16.48
C ASP A 136 1.72 1.07 -16.28
N PRO A 137 2.42 2.18 -15.98
CA PRO A 137 1.78 3.47 -15.72
C PRO A 137 1.16 4.10 -16.98
N THR A 138 1.48 3.60 -18.19
CA THR A 138 1.01 4.17 -19.46
C THR A 138 -0.37 3.68 -19.87
N VAL A 139 -0.87 2.61 -19.21
CA VAL A 139 -2.14 1.96 -19.54
C VAL A 139 -3.19 2.34 -18.52
N THR A 140 -4.02 3.33 -18.84
CA THR A 140 -4.96 3.94 -17.88
C THR A 140 -6.43 3.61 -18.10
N SER A 141 -6.73 2.76 -19.09
CA SER A 141 -8.10 2.39 -19.46
C SER A 141 -8.18 0.97 -20.05
N SER A 142 -9.40 0.46 -20.16
CA SER A 142 -9.73 -0.82 -20.79
C SER A 142 -10.56 -0.64 -22.06
N GLU A 143 -10.80 -1.72 -22.79
CA GLU A 143 -11.68 -1.74 -23.95
C GLU A 143 -13.13 -1.37 -23.60
N VAL A 144 -13.77 -0.66 -24.52
CA VAL A 144 -15.13 -0.12 -24.35
C VAL A 144 -16.16 -1.12 -24.87
N TYR A 145 -16.79 -1.85 -23.96
CA TYR A 145 -17.95 -2.69 -24.27
C TYR A 145 -18.80 -2.96 -23.03
N THR A 146 -20.04 -3.41 -23.26
CA THR A 146 -20.93 -3.91 -22.21
C THR A 146 -20.73 -5.41 -22.06
N GLY A 147 -20.66 -5.91 -20.82
CA GLY A 147 -20.33 -7.30 -20.58
C GLY A 147 -20.66 -7.80 -19.17
N TYR A 148 -20.23 -9.01 -18.88
CA TYR A 148 -20.49 -9.78 -17.67
C TYR A 148 -19.17 -10.14 -17.00
N TRP A 149 -19.14 -10.15 -15.67
CA TRP A 149 -18.00 -10.69 -14.95
C TRP A 149 -18.09 -12.21 -14.89
N ARG A 150 -16.95 -12.86 -15.05
CA ARG A 150 -16.78 -14.31 -14.98
C ARG A 150 -15.63 -14.65 -14.05
N PHE A 151 -15.77 -15.74 -13.31
CA PHE A 151 -14.75 -16.26 -12.39
C PHE A 151 -14.54 -17.75 -12.64
N GLY A 152 -13.29 -18.17 -12.83
CA GLY A 152 -12.93 -19.55 -13.17
C GLY A 152 -12.89 -19.87 -14.67
N HIS A 153 -13.33 -18.97 -15.56
CA HIS A 153 -13.18 -19.10 -17.02
C HIS A 153 -13.43 -17.77 -17.74
N ASP A 154 -12.65 -17.51 -18.78
CA ASP A 154 -13.04 -16.62 -19.88
C ASP A 154 -12.30 -17.02 -21.16
N ASP A 155 -12.77 -16.56 -22.32
CA ASP A 155 -12.10 -16.86 -23.60
C ASP A 155 -10.89 -15.96 -23.81
N ILE A 156 -9.71 -16.43 -23.40
CA ILE A 156 -8.44 -15.72 -23.55
C ILE A 156 -7.65 -16.16 -24.79
N ALA A 157 -8.32 -16.70 -25.81
CA ALA A 157 -7.67 -17.06 -27.06
C ALA A 157 -6.86 -15.87 -27.61
N THR A 158 -5.65 -16.15 -28.09
CA THR A 158 -4.67 -15.22 -28.66
C THR A 158 -3.99 -14.27 -27.66
N TRP A 159 -4.22 -14.40 -26.36
CA TRP A 159 -3.47 -13.65 -25.35
C TRP A 159 -2.11 -14.32 -25.03
N PRO A 160 -1.11 -13.54 -24.56
CA PRO A 160 0.23 -14.05 -24.32
C PRO A 160 0.24 -15.18 -23.29
N GLU A 161 1.05 -16.22 -23.50
CA GLU A 161 1.16 -17.35 -22.57
C GLU A 161 -0.19 -17.97 -22.16
N ALA A 162 -1.18 -17.93 -23.05
CA ALA A 162 -2.49 -18.50 -22.77
C ALA A 162 -2.36 -20.02 -22.52
N PRO A 163 -2.88 -20.53 -21.38
CA PRO A 163 -2.84 -21.95 -21.05
C PRO A 163 -3.65 -22.82 -22.03
N PRO A 164 -3.40 -24.14 -22.08
CA PRO A 164 -4.14 -25.06 -22.94
C PRO A 164 -5.63 -25.18 -22.58
N SER A 165 -6.00 -24.94 -21.32
CA SER A 165 -7.39 -24.78 -20.87
C SER A 165 -7.56 -23.38 -20.30
N TYR A 166 -8.66 -22.71 -20.64
CA TYR A 166 -9.00 -21.40 -20.06
C TYR A 166 -9.83 -21.54 -18.77
N PHE A 167 -10.30 -22.75 -18.47
CA PHE A 167 -10.95 -23.06 -17.21
C PHE A 167 -9.90 -23.24 -16.13
N PHE A 168 -10.09 -22.56 -15.00
CA PHE A 168 -9.23 -22.70 -13.84
C PHE A 168 -9.50 -24.02 -13.12
N GLU A 169 -8.43 -24.73 -12.79
CA GLU A 169 -8.46 -25.90 -11.91
C GLU A 169 -7.98 -25.48 -10.52
N GLY A 170 -8.85 -25.50 -9.53
CA GLY A 170 -8.52 -25.07 -8.17
C GLY A 170 -9.71 -24.47 -7.43
N THR A 171 -9.44 -23.72 -6.37
CA THR A 171 -10.46 -23.08 -5.55
C THR A 171 -10.39 -21.56 -5.67
N ILE A 172 -11.54 -20.90 -5.75
CA ILE A 172 -11.65 -19.43 -5.73
C ILE A 172 -12.64 -19.04 -4.61
N ASP A 173 -12.31 -17.99 -3.88
CA ASP A 173 -13.16 -17.38 -2.86
C ASP A 173 -13.03 -15.86 -2.84
N ASP A 174 -13.96 -15.18 -2.17
CA ASP A 174 -13.95 -13.71 -1.95
C ASP A 174 -13.69 -12.91 -3.25
N ALA A 175 -14.38 -13.30 -4.32
CA ALA A 175 -14.30 -12.62 -5.61
C ALA A 175 -15.03 -11.26 -5.56
N ILE A 176 -14.30 -10.16 -5.72
CA ILE A 176 -14.82 -8.80 -5.57
C ILE A 176 -14.42 -7.93 -6.77
N VAL A 177 -15.36 -7.11 -7.24
CA VAL A 177 -15.12 -6.09 -8.28
C VAL A 177 -15.45 -4.71 -7.73
N TYR A 178 -14.51 -3.78 -7.88
CA TYR A 178 -14.68 -2.36 -7.56
C TYR A 178 -14.72 -1.54 -8.85
N HIS A 179 -15.72 -0.67 -9.00
CA HIS A 179 -15.84 0.26 -10.15
C HIS A 179 -14.87 1.46 -10.07
N ARG A 180 -13.70 1.24 -9.49
CA ARG A 180 -12.62 2.22 -9.33
C ARG A 180 -11.29 1.51 -9.18
N GLU A 181 -10.21 2.24 -9.40
CA GLU A 181 -8.86 1.82 -9.04
C GLU A 181 -8.71 1.87 -7.50
N LEU A 182 -8.34 0.75 -6.90
CA LEU A 182 -7.95 0.68 -5.50
C LEU A 182 -6.51 1.15 -5.35
N SER A 183 -6.23 1.85 -4.26
CA SER A 183 -4.86 2.17 -3.85
C SER A 183 -4.16 0.96 -3.25
N SER A 184 -2.82 0.96 -3.24
CA SER A 184 -2.02 -0.10 -2.56
C SER A 184 -2.40 -0.27 -1.09
N ALA A 185 -2.76 0.82 -0.39
CA ALA A 185 -3.20 0.76 1.00
C ALA A 185 -4.54 0.02 1.15
N GLU A 186 -5.51 0.30 0.27
CA GLU A 186 -6.79 -0.39 0.27
C GLU A 186 -6.65 -1.88 -0.08
N ILE A 187 -5.72 -2.23 -0.98
CA ILE A 187 -5.43 -3.63 -1.30
C ILE A 187 -4.73 -4.33 -0.14
N GLY A 188 -3.82 -3.64 0.58
CA GLY A 188 -3.23 -4.16 1.81
C GLY A 188 -4.27 -4.42 2.90
N VAL A 189 -5.26 -3.53 3.02
CA VAL A 189 -6.42 -3.74 3.89
C VAL A 189 -7.26 -4.91 3.39
N LEU A 190 -7.57 -5.00 2.10
CA LEU A 190 -8.36 -6.10 1.51
C LEU A 190 -7.70 -7.46 1.74
N TYR A 191 -6.39 -7.55 1.60
CA TYR A 191 -5.61 -8.74 1.93
C TYR A 191 -5.71 -9.11 3.42
N SER A 192 -5.72 -8.10 4.29
CA SER A 192 -5.73 -8.28 5.75
C SER A 192 -7.13 -8.37 6.36
N ALA A 193 -8.20 -8.08 5.59
CA ALA A 193 -9.58 -7.98 6.03
C ALA A 193 -10.47 -8.99 5.28
N PRO A 194 -10.83 -10.13 5.90
CA PRO A 194 -11.83 -11.01 5.31
C PRO A 194 -13.25 -10.40 5.38
N ASP A 195 -13.97 -10.56 4.28
CA ASP A 195 -15.09 -9.73 3.83
C ASP A 195 -16.18 -9.42 4.87
N GLY A 196 -16.46 -8.13 5.15
CA GLY A 196 -17.64 -7.68 5.92
C GLY A 196 -17.41 -7.28 7.39
N ALA A 197 -16.19 -7.41 7.89
CA ALA A 197 -15.74 -6.91 9.20
C ALA A 197 -14.65 -5.85 9.04
N GLY A 198 -14.59 -4.91 9.98
CA GLY A 198 -13.64 -3.79 9.98
C GLY A 198 -13.27 -3.36 11.39
N SER A 199 -12.22 -2.56 11.50
CA SER A 199 -11.74 -2.01 12.76
C SER A 199 -11.13 -0.63 12.55
N ASN A 200 -10.97 0.14 13.62
CA ASN A 200 -10.19 1.38 13.62
C ASN A 200 -8.70 1.15 13.95
N SER A 201 -8.18 -0.06 13.72
CA SER A 201 -6.75 -0.34 13.93
C SER A 201 -5.89 0.29 12.83
N PRO A 202 -4.62 0.67 13.10
CA PRO A 202 -3.88 0.48 14.35
C PRO A 202 -4.40 1.35 15.51
N VAL A 203 -4.48 0.77 16.71
CA VAL A 203 -4.99 1.43 17.92
C VAL A 203 -3.95 1.45 19.05
N CYS A 204 -3.94 2.51 19.86
CA CYS A 204 -3.04 2.60 21.01
C CYS A 204 -3.57 1.86 22.22
N VAL A 205 -2.69 1.31 23.06
CA VAL A 205 -3.06 0.80 24.39
C VAL A 205 -3.86 1.84 25.16
N GLY A 206 -5.02 1.44 25.68
CA GLY A 206 -5.95 2.30 26.41
C GLY A 206 -6.93 3.09 25.54
N SER A 207 -6.74 3.13 24.21
CA SER A 207 -7.69 3.78 23.29
C SER A 207 -8.88 2.87 22.94
N PRO A 208 -10.04 3.42 22.55
CA PRO A 208 -11.16 2.64 22.06
C PRO A 208 -10.82 1.90 20.75
N LEU A 209 -10.87 0.57 20.78
CA LEU A 209 -10.97 -0.28 19.60
C LEU A 209 -12.44 -0.41 19.21
N ASN A 210 -12.77 0.06 18.03
CA ASN A 210 -14.09 -0.07 17.44
C ASN A 210 -14.03 -1.17 16.38
N LEU A 211 -14.85 -2.20 16.53
CA LEU A 211 -15.09 -3.18 15.49
C LEU A 211 -16.37 -2.81 14.76
N THR A 212 -16.41 -3.08 13.46
CA THR A 212 -17.57 -2.79 12.62
C THR A 212 -17.94 -4.01 11.82
N ALA A 213 -19.22 -4.32 11.72
CA ALA A 213 -19.73 -5.32 10.79
C ALA A 213 -20.70 -4.67 9.80
N LYS A 214 -20.72 -5.16 8.56
CA LYS A 214 -21.68 -4.73 7.55
C LYS A 214 -23.12 -4.91 8.05
N THR A 215 -23.96 -3.90 7.83
CA THR A 215 -25.38 -3.95 8.22
C THR A 215 -26.12 -5.00 7.41
N ALA A 216 -26.79 -5.91 8.11
CA ALA A 216 -27.74 -6.86 7.57
C ALA A 216 -29.06 -6.69 8.34
N ALA A 217 -30.11 -6.23 7.65
CA ALA A 217 -31.38 -5.90 8.29
C ALA A 217 -31.99 -7.15 8.95
N GLY A 218 -32.34 -7.04 10.24
CA GLY A 218 -32.90 -8.14 11.02
C GLY A 218 -31.92 -9.27 11.36
N ALA A 219 -30.61 -9.04 11.23
CA ALA A 219 -29.58 -10.01 11.57
C ALA A 219 -29.16 -9.93 13.04
N ASN A 220 -28.80 -11.08 13.60
CA ASN A 220 -28.06 -11.18 14.85
C ASN A 220 -26.55 -11.27 14.57
N TYR A 221 -25.74 -10.71 15.46
CA TYR A 221 -24.29 -10.70 15.36
C TYR A 221 -23.67 -11.51 16.51
N LEU A 222 -22.55 -12.17 16.24
CA LEU A 222 -21.70 -12.79 17.25
C LEU A 222 -20.24 -12.58 16.89
N TRP A 223 -19.60 -11.65 17.60
CA TRP A 223 -18.16 -11.47 17.57
C TRP A 223 -17.46 -12.45 18.51
N THR A 224 -16.32 -12.96 18.07
CA THR A 224 -15.34 -13.68 18.89
C THR A 224 -13.94 -13.17 18.56
N GLY A 225 -13.04 -13.07 19.54
CA GLY A 225 -11.69 -12.58 19.28
C GLY A 225 -10.67 -12.95 20.37
N PRO A 226 -9.47 -12.34 20.30
CA PRO A 226 -8.40 -12.52 21.27
C PRO A 226 -8.86 -12.26 22.71
N ASN A 227 -8.13 -12.84 23.67
CA ASN A 227 -8.41 -12.69 25.10
C ASN A 227 -9.83 -13.10 25.51
N GLY A 228 -10.41 -14.10 24.82
CA GLY A 228 -11.76 -14.59 25.10
C GLY A 228 -12.87 -13.59 24.79
N PHE A 229 -12.60 -12.55 23.98
CA PHE A 229 -13.59 -11.54 23.63
C PHE A 229 -14.81 -12.18 22.95
N THR A 230 -16.01 -11.81 23.40
CA THR A 230 -17.27 -12.10 22.71
C THR A 230 -18.20 -10.87 22.74
N SER A 231 -19.03 -10.69 21.72
CA SER A 231 -20.05 -9.64 21.70
C SER A 231 -21.21 -9.96 20.75
N THR A 232 -22.42 -9.54 21.10
CA THR A 232 -23.60 -9.65 20.21
C THR A 232 -23.96 -8.34 19.53
N LEU A 233 -23.22 -7.26 19.80
CA LEU A 233 -23.42 -5.97 19.13
C LEU A 233 -22.90 -6.05 17.69
N GLN A 234 -23.57 -5.35 16.77
CA GLN A 234 -23.04 -5.19 15.41
C GLN A 234 -21.67 -4.50 15.42
N ASN A 235 -21.56 -3.40 16.16
CA ASN A 235 -20.35 -2.56 16.24
C ASN A 235 -19.89 -2.44 17.70
N PRO A 236 -19.22 -3.45 18.28
CA PRO A 236 -18.74 -3.37 19.64
C PRO A 236 -17.52 -2.45 19.75
N THR A 237 -17.45 -1.74 20.87
CA THR A 237 -16.29 -0.94 21.27
C THR A 237 -15.68 -1.53 22.54
N ILE A 238 -14.37 -1.75 22.54
CA ILE A 238 -13.62 -2.17 23.74
C ILE A 238 -12.41 -1.26 23.97
N ASN A 239 -11.92 -1.20 25.20
CA ASN A 239 -10.63 -0.55 25.47
C ASN A 239 -9.50 -1.49 25.01
N TYR A 240 -8.66 -1.01 24.10
CA TYR A 240 -7.60 -1.82 23.55
C TYR A 240 -6.51 -2.10 24.59
N THR A 241 -6.07 -3.36 24.63
CA THR A 241 -4.88 -3.83 25.33
C THR A 241 -4.03 -4.61 24.34
N THR A 242 -2.74 -4.83 24.65
CA THR A 242 -1.89 -5.67 23.79
C THR A 242 -2.43 -7.11 23.65
N ALA A 243 -3.13 -7.62 24.67
CA ALA A 243 -3.80 -8.93 24.60
C ALA A 243 -5.03 -8.97 23.68
N ALA A 244 -5.59 -7.81 23.33
CA ALA A 244 -6.68 -7.66 22.36
C ALA A 244 -6.16 -7.62 20.91
N GLN A 245 -4.84 -7.65 20.68
CA GLN A 245 -4.28 -7.77 19.33
C GLN A 245 -4.59 -9.14 18.72
N GLY A 246 -4.94 -9.17 17.44
CA GLY A 246 -5.16 -10.42 16.70
C GLY A 246 -6.39 -10.37 15.82
N VAL A 247 -6.86 -11.54 15.42
CA VAL A 247 -7.97 -11.69 14.48
C VAL A 247 -9.29 -11.81 15.23
N TYR A 248 -10.25 -10.94 14.88
CA TYR A 248 -11.63 -11.00 15.35
C TYR A 248 -12.51 -11.59 14.27
N LYS A 249 -13.40 -12.51 14.62
CA LYS A 249 -14.42 -13.10 13.75
C LYS A 249 -15.79 -12.53 14.13
N VAL A 250 -16.64 -12.22 13.15
CA VAL A 250 -18.07 -11.95 13.34
C VAL A 250 -18.91 -12.92 12.54
N GLU A 251 -19.89 -13.52 13.21
CA GLU A 251 -20.94 -14.32 12.59
C GLU A 251 -22.22 -13.47 12.50
N VAL A 252 -22.86 -13.45 11.33
CA VAL A 252 -24.07 -12.67 11.04
C VAL A 252 -25.18 -13.61 10.60
N ARG A 253 -26.32 -13.61 11.30
CA ARG A 253 -27.42 -14.56 11.05
C ARG A 253 -28.77 -13.87 10.94
N ASN A 254 -29.41 -13.95 9.77
CA ASN A 254 -30.80 -13.52 9.59
C ASN A 254 -31.79 -14.56 10.11
N ALA A 255 -32.98 -14.10 10.50
CA ALA A 255 -34.09 -14.98 10.84
C ALA A 255 -34.42 -15.92 9.66
N GLY A 256 -34.48 -17.23 9.91
CA GLY A 256 -34.73 -18.26 8.89
C GLY A 256 -33.49 -18.83 8.21
N CYS A 257 -32.30 -18.26 8.41
CA CYS A 257 -31.04 -18.81 7.90
C CYS A 257 -30.43 -19.81 8.89
N THR A 258 -30.11 -21.03 8.42
CA THR A 258 -29.49 -22.10 9.22
C THR A 258 -27.97 -21.97 9.32
N THR A 259 -27.33 -21.25 8.40
CA THR A 259 -25.90 -20.95 8.37
C THR A 259 -25.66 -19.44 8.55
N PRO A 260 -24.71 -19.02 9.41
CA PRO A 260 -24.34 -17.61 9.51
C PRO A 260 -23.38 -17.23 8.36
N ALA A 261 -23.42 -15.98 7.93
CA ALA A 261 -22.31 -15.38 7.19
C ALA A 261 -21.16 -15.07 8.15
N ILE A 262 -19.91 -15.24 7.71
CA ILE A 262 -18.74 -15.06 8.56
C ILE A 262 -17.83 -14.01 7.93
N ALA A 263 -17.31 -13.10 8.76
CA ALA A 263 -16.29 -12.13 8.39
C ALA A 263 -15.22 -12.09 9.47
N TYR A 264 -14.02 -11.58 9.15
CA TYR A 264 -12.99 -11.36 10.16
C TYR A 264 -12.29 -10.02 9.96
N VAL A 265 -11.61 -9.54 10.98
CA VAL A 265 -10.76 -8.35 10.90
C VAL A 265 -9.51 -8.56 11.74
N SER A 266 -8.36 -8.22 11.16
CA SER A 266 -7.10 -8.16 11.89
C SER A 266 -7.01 -6.84 12.64
N VAL A 267 -6.82 -6.90 13.95
CA VAL A 267 -6.58 -5.74 14.80
C VAL A 267 -5.11 -5.68 15.15
N THR A 268 -4.48 -4.58 14.76
CA THR A 268 -3.12 -4.22 15.15
C THR A 268 -3.14 -3.09 16.18
N GLY A 269 -2.09 -2.98 16.97
CA GLY A 269 -1.96 -1.85 17.88
C GLY A 269 -0.55 -1.69 18.41
N THR A 270 -0.39 -0.70 19.28
CA THR A 270 0.91 -0.29 19.78
C THR A 270 0.82 0.38 21.13
N SER A 271 1.92 0.36 21.87
CA SER A 271 2.14 1.15 23.09
C SER A 271 3.12 2.30 22.87
N ALA A 272 3.70 2.43 21.68
CA ALA A 272 4.69 3.46 21.37
C ALA A 272 3.99 4.81 21.15
N THR A 273 4.22 5.76 22.07
CA THR A 273 3.55 7.07 22.07
C THR A 273 3.71 7.85 20.77
N GLY A 274 4.87 7.77 20.11
CA GLY A 274 5.15 8.42 18.83
C GLY A 274 4.81 7.59 17.59
N GLN A 275 4.05 6.49 17.72
CA GLN A 275 3.61 5.75 16.53
C GLN A 275 2.42 6.46 15.87
N TRP A 276 2.53 6.65 14.56
CA TRP A 276 1.44 7.12 13.71
C TRP A 276 0.36 6.05 13.58
N THR A 277 -0.90 6.42 13.85
CA THR A 277 -2.07 5.54 13.67
C THR A 277 -2.84 5.88 12.40
N GLY A 278 -2.93 7.16 12.04
CA GLY A 278 -3.67 7.62 10.85
C GLY A 278 -5.19 7.44 10.96
N ASN A 279 -5.73 7.36 12.18
CA ASN A 279 -7.13 7.01 12.42
C ASN A 279 -8.13 8.09 11.98
N VAL A 280 -7.72 9.36 11.93
CA VAL A 280 -8.62 10.49 11.63
C VAL A 280 -8.35 11.09 10.27
N SER A 281 -7.09 11.38 9.94
CA SER A 281 -6.73 12.10 8.72
C SER A 281 -5.28 11.84 8.30
N THR A 282 -4.84 12.39 7.17
CA THR A 282 -3.43 12.40 6.77
C THR A 282 -2.63 13.52 7.43
N ASP A 283 -3.26 14.47 8.13
CA ASP A 283 -2.58 15.63 8.70
C ASP A 283 -1.71 15.25 9.91
N TRP A 284 -0.38 15.44 9.79
CA TRP A 284 0.58 15.20 10.88
C TRP A 284 0.21 15.97 12.15
N ALA A 285 -0.30 17.18 11.99
CA ALA A 285 -0.58 18.11 13.09
C ALA A 285 -1.90 17.81 13.81
N ASN A 286 -2.62 16.75 13.45
CA ASN A 286 -3.80 16.30 14.19
C ASN A 286 -3.39 15.31 15.31
N PRO A 287 -3.54 15.66 16.59
CA PRO A 287 -3.13 14.80 17.71
C PRO A 287 -3.83 13.43 17.71
N ALA A 288 -5.06 13.34 17.18
CA ALA A 288 -5.84 12.11 17.14
C ALA A 288 -5.28 11.04 16.15
N ASN A 289 -4.25 11.39 15.37
CA ASN A 289 -3.52 10.46 14.52
C ASN A 289 -2.30 9.81 15.21
N TRP A 290 -2.08 10.07 16.51
CA TRP A 290 -0.94 9.57 17.28
C TRP A 290 -1.41 8.65 18.41
N CYS A 291 -0.61 7.62 18.72
CA CYS A 291 -0.95 6.63 19.75
C CYS A 291 -1.36 7.29 21.08
N SER A 292 -0.63 8.31 21.52
CA SER A 292 -0.91 9.03 22.77
C SER A 292 -2.01 10.11 22.67
N GLY A 293 -2.55 10.38 21.48
CA GLY A 293 -3.40 11.54 21.26
C GLY A 293 -2.64 12.88 21.40
N VAL A 294 -1.31 12.86 21.35
CA VAL A 294 -0.42 14.02 21.55
C VAL A 294 0.54 14.12 20.37
N LEU A 295 0.80 15.34 19.91
CA LEU A 295 1.76 15.58 18.83
C LEU A 295 3.20 15.26 19.26
N PRO A 296 4.00 14.63 18.39
CA PRO A 296 5.42 14.44 18.63
C PRO A 296 6.15 15.76 18.91
N THR A 297 7.11 15.69 19.83
CA THR A 297 8.03 16.77 20.16
C THR A 297 9.47 16.37 19.82
N ALA A 298 10.42 17.27 20.06
CA ALA A 298 11.86 17.00 19.93
C ALA A 298 12.38 15.84 20.81
N THR A 299 11.58 15.32 21.74
CA THR A 299 11.92 14.17 22.60
C THR A 299 11.09 12.92 22.26
N THR A 300 10.23 12.98 21.25
CA THR A 300 9.36 11.86 20.86
C THR A 300 9.97 11.08 19.70
N ASP A 301 10.24 9.79 19.90
CA ASP A 301 10.62 8.88 18.82
C ASP A 301 9.39 8.50 18.01
N VAL A 302 9.44 8.81 16.72
CA VAL A 302 8.34 8.60 15.79
C VAL A 302 8.57 7.38 14.92
N THR A 303 7.52 6.56 14.81
CA THR A 303 7.49 5.40 13.90
C THR A 303 6.26 5.48 13.01
N ILE A 304 6.47 5.36 11.70
CA ILE A 304 5.40 5.27 10.69
C ILE A 304 5.38 3.85 10.14
N THR A 305 4.22 3.19 10.23
CA THR A 305 4.04 1.80 9.80
C THR A 305 3.10 1.70 8.60
N ALA A 306 3.23 0.63 7.82
CA ALA A 306 2.35 0.35 6.67
C ALA A 306 0.91 0.01 7.08
N ALA A 307 0.66 -0.28 8.36
CA ALA A 307 -0.66 -0.68 8.87
C ALA A 307 -1.65 0.49 8.95
N ALA A 308 -1.17 1.73 8.96
CA ALA A 308 -2.03 2.90 9.01
C ALA A 308 -2.82 3.07 7.71
N THR A 309 -4.15 3.24 7.80
CA THR A 309 -5.01 3.45 6.63
C THR A 309 -4.74 4.77 5.92
N ARG A 310 -4.29 5.79 6.66
CA ARG A 310 -4.01 7.14 6.14
C ARG A 310 -2.57 7.50 6.44
N MET A 311 -1.75 7.61 5.40
CA MET A 311 -0.34 7.94 5.54
C MET A 311 -0.13 9.44 5.85
N PRO A 312 0.87 9.80 6.67
CA PRO A 312 1.05 11.16 7.15
C PRO A 312 1.53 12.14 6.07
N ASN A 313 1.06 13.38 6.21
CA ASN A 313 1.44 14.55 5.44
C ASN A 313 1.86 15.69 6.38
N ILE A 314 3.10 16.15 6.25
CA ILE A 314 3.64 17.31 6.96
C ILE A 314 3.50 18.53 6.04
N SER A 315 2.57 19.43 6.35
CA SER A 315 2.34 20.69 5.63
C SER A 315 2.74 21.94 6.42
N THR A 316 3.10 21.77 7.70
CA THR A 316 3.54 22.83 8.62
C THR A 316 4.88 22.45 9.28
N SER A 317 5.37 23.26 10.21
CA SER A 317 6.57 22.92 10.96
C SER A 317 6.25 21.98 12.13
N VAL A 318 6.94 20.83 12.19
CA VAL A 318 6.73 19.77 13.20
C VAL A 318 8.07 19.32 13.81
N ASN A 319 8.05 18.73 15.00
CA ASN A 319 9.24 18.30 15.72
C ASN A 319 9.21 16.80 16.02
N VAL A 320 10.36 16.14 15.92
CA VAL A 320 10.55 14.74 16.32
C VAL A 320 11.94 14.58 16.97
N ASN A 321 12.10 13.54 17.80
CA ASN A 321 13.42 13.07 18.18
C ASN A 321 14.00 12.21 17.05
N ASN A 322 13.77 10.89 17.08
CA ASN A 322 14.06 10.01 15.96
C ASN A 322 12.82 9.89 15.05
N LEU A 323 13.03 9.74 13.74
CA LEU A 323 11.98 9.36 12.80
C LEU A 323 12.35 8.06 12.09
N THR A 324 11.49 7.06 12.20
CA THR A 324 11.59 5.78 11.49
C THR A 324 10.39 5.61 10.55
N VAL A 325 10.65 5.44 9.26
CA VAL A 325 9.64 5.08 8.24
C VAL A 325 9.87 3.63 7.84
N LEU A 326 8.96 2.72 8.22
CA LEU A 326 9.12 1.28 7.97
C LEU A 326 8.78 0.89 6.51
N PRO A 327 9.20 -0.32 6.05
CA PRO A 327 8.83 -0.82 4.74
C PRO A 327 7.32 -0.79 4.49
N GLY A 328 6.93 -0.39 3.27
CA GLY A 328 5.52 -0.22 2.87
C GLY A 328 4.83 1.04 3.39
N ALA A 329 5.42 1.77 4.35
CA ALA A 329 4.90 3.05 4.81
C ALA A 329 5.30 4.20 3.87
N THR A 330 4.46 5.23 3.79
CA THR A 330 4.76 6.47 3.05
C THR A 330 4.68 7.67 3.99
N LEU A 331 5.59 8.63 3.85
CA LEU A 331 5.52 9.96 4.46
C LEU A 331 5.56 11.01 3.36
N THR A 332 4.61 11.95 3.38
CA THR A 332 4.68 13.15 2.54
C THR A 332 5.17 14.34 3.36
N LEU A 333 6.20 15.02 2.86
CA LEU A 333 6.66 16.31 3.37
C LEU A 333 6.38 17.34 2.27
N ALA A 334 5.30 18.10 2.43
CA ALA A 334 4.83 19.08 1.45
C ALA A 334 5.74 20.31 1.42
N ALA A 335 5.65 21.13 0.36
CA ALA A 335 6.54 22.26 0.12
C ALA A 335 6.61 23.28 1.29
N ALA A 336 5.48 23.56 1.94
CA ALA A 336 5.43 24.44 3.12
C ALA A 336 5.84 23.74 4.43
N GLY A 337 5.96 22.41 4.42
CA GLY A 337 6.27 21.60 5.58
C GLY A 337 7.74 21.68 5.98
N THR A 338 7.98 21.67 7.29
CA THR A 338 9.33 21.57 7.87
C THR A 338 9.37 20.46 8.91
N LEU A 339 10.18 19.44 8.66
CA LEU A 339 10.44 18.36 9.60
C LEU A 339 11.70 18.69 10.41
N ASN A 340 11.54 19.07 11.68
CA ASN A 340 12.65 19.30 12.61
C ASN A 340 13.00 17.99 13.32
N ILE A 341 14.23 17.50 13.13
CA ILE A 341 14.70 16.24 13.69
C ILE A 341 15.80 16.52 14.70
N SER A 342 15.62 16.08 15.95
CA SER A 342 16.65 16.20 17.00
C SER A 342 17.55 14.97 17.13
N GLY A 343 17.09 13.81 16.68
CA GLY A 343 17.82 12.54 16.65
C GLY A 343 18.14 12.08 15.23
N THR A 344 17.83 10.84 14.90
CA THR A 344 18.16 10.21 13.61
C THR A 344 16.95 10.11 12.68
N LEU A 345 17.23 10.06 11.38
CA LEU A 345 16.23 9.83 10.33
C LEU A 345 16.52 8.49 9.63
N THR A 346 15.66 7.50 9.84
CA THR A 346 15.79 6.15 9.25
C THR A 346 14.62 5.89 8.32
N ASN A 347 14.91 5.65 7.04
CA ASN A 347 13.88 5.34 6.05
C ASN A 347 14.10 3.95 5.44
N SER A 348 13.08 3.11 5.50
CA SER A 348 12.98 1.86 4.73
C SER A 348 11.67 1.78 3.94
N GLY A 349 10.87 2.85 3.97
CA GLY A 349 9.66 3.04 3.15
C GLY A 349 9.87 4.12 2.09
N THR A 350 8.82 4.90 1.83
CA THR A 350 8.84 6.00 0.86
C THR A 350 8.69 7.36 1.54
N ILE A 351 9.58 8.30 1.26
CA ILE A 351 9.43 9.70 1.66
C ILE A 351 9.30 10.57 0.41
N ASN A 352 8.11 11.14 0.21
CA ASN A 352 7.84 12.12 -0.84
C ASN A 352 8.17 13.51 -0.30
N ASN A 353 9.41 13.95 -0.49
CA ASN A 353 9.90 15.20 0.05
C ASN A 353 9.87 16.33 -0.98
N THR A 354 9.02 17.32 -0.74
CA THR A 354 9.03 18.61 -1.43
C THR A 354 9.31 19.80 -0.50
N GLY A 355 9.46 19.57 0.80
CA GLY A 355 9.64 20.60 1.83
C GLY A 355 11.06 20.64 2.41
N THR A 356 11.15 20.99 3.69
CA THR A 356 12.42 21.16 4.40
C THR A 356 12.65 20.11 5.48
N VAL A 357 13.80 19.43 5.43
CA VAL A 357 14.30 18.62 6.56
C VAL A 357 15.35 19.43 7.31
N ARG A 358 15.08 19.73 8.58
CA ARG A 358 16.00 20.46 9.46
C ARG A 358 16.58 19.54 10.52
N PHE A 359 17.88 19.27 10.43
CA PHE A 359 18.66 18.54 11.44
C PHE A 359 19.08 19.49 12.56
N ALA A 360 18.42 19.39 13.70
CA ALA A 360 18.48 20.34 14.82
C ALA A 360 18.74 19.66 16.17
N GLY A 361 19.46 18.54 16.15
CA GLY A 361 19.90 17.85 17.37
C GLY A 361 20.84 18.69 18.21
N THR A 362 20.90 18.37 19.50
CA THR A 362 21.79 19.03 20.47
C THR A 362 22.87 18.08 21.01
N THR A 363 22.78 16.79 20.70
CA THR A 363 23.67 15.74 21.21
C THR A 363 24.33 14.99 20.08
N GLY A 364 25.65 15.16 19.92
CA GLY A 364 26.44 14.43 18.93
C GLY A 364 26.10 14.78 17.48
N GLN A 365 26.94 14.32 16.55
CA GLN A 365 26.69 14.51 15.12
C GLN A 365 25.46 13.67 14.69
N GLN A 366 24.54 14.29 13.95
CA GLN A 366 23.36 13.59 13.43
C GLN A 366 23.68 12.79 12.16
N THR A 367 22.91 11.74 11.93
CA THR A 367 22.99 10.89 10.74
C THR A 367 21.59 10.53 10.23
N TYR A 368 21.52 10.07 8.98
CA TYR A 368 20.32 9.53 8.37
C TYR A 368 20.63 8.25 7.58
N SER A 369 19.63 7.44 7.27
CA SER A 369 19.78 6.22 6.46
C SER A 369 18.60 5.98 5.52
N GLY A 370 18.85 5.29 4.40
CA GLY A 370 17.83 4.93 3.40
C GLY A 370 17.21 6.13 2.67
N ILE A 371 17.94 7.24 2.59
CA ILE A 371 17.55 8.44 1.86
C ILE A 371 18.67 8.80 0.89
N THR A 372 18.32 8.90 -0.39
CA THR A 372 19.24 9.33 -1.45
C THR A 372 18.87 10.71 -2.00
N GLN A 373 17.70 11.25 -1.62
CA GLN A 373 17.25 12.56 -2.07
C GLN A 373 16.53 13.34 -0.95
N PHE A 374 16.84 14.62 -0.86
CA PHE A 374 16.06 15.62 -0.12
C PHE A 374 15.59 16.73 -1.06
N HIS A 375 14.56 17.50 -0.67
CA HIS A 375 14.31 18.78 -1.32
C HIS A 375 15.16 19.88 -0.68
N HIS A 376 14.74 20.48 0.45
CA HIS A 376 15.56 21.42 1.20
C HIS A 376 16.17 20.75 2.44
N VAL A 377 17.44 21.07 2.72
CA VAL A 377 18.15 20.61 3.92
C VAL A 377 18.66 21.80 4.71
N VAL A 378 18.38 21.82 6.01
CA VAL A 378 18.94 22.78 6.95
C VAL A 378 19.72 22.03 8.03
N VAL A 379 20.99 22.37 8.19
CA VAL A 379 21.85 21.84 9.25
C VAL A 379 21.97 22.89 10.34
N ALA A 380 21.41 22.57 11.51
CA ALA A 380 21.33 23.45 12.67
C ALA A 380 21.86 22.80 13.97
N ASN A 381 22.32 21.56 13.89
CA ASN A 381 23.01 20.89 14.99
C ASN A 381 24.45 21.39 15.10
N ALA A 382 24.85 21.84 16.29
CA ALA A 382 26.20 22.32 16.56
C ALA A 382 27.30 21.24 16.39
N ALA A 383 26.97 19.98 16.61
CA ALA A 383 27.87 18.85 16.33
C ALA A 383 27.81 18.38 14.87
N GLY A 384 26.87 18.91 14.07
CA GLY A 384 26.82 18.74 12.63
C GLY A 384 25.97 17.58 12.11
N LEU A 385 26.13 17.30 10.82
CA LEU A 385 25.45 16.25 10.06
C LEU A 385 26.46 15.42 9.27
N GLY A 386 26.43 14.10 9.45
CA GLY A 386 27.17 13.16 8.62
C GLY A 386 26.35 12.73 7.41
N ILE A 387 26.88 12.92 6.21
CA ILE A 387 26.34 12.35 4.97
C ILE A 387 26.61 10.84 4.99
N ALA A 388 25.58 10.03 4.77
CA ALA A 388 25.65 8.57 4.94
C ALA A 388 25.68 7.78 3.63
N ALA A 389 25.38 8.45 2.50
CA ALA A 389 25.38 7.90 1.15
C ALA A 389 25.42 9.07 0.14
N PRO A 390 25.73 8.83 -1.15
CA PRO A 390 25.58 9.86 -2.18
C PRO A 390 24.15 10.43 -2.14
N VAL A 391 24.04 11.76 -2.13
CA VAL A 391 22.76 12.44 -1.89
C VAL A 391 22.52 13.56 -2.89
N ALA A 392 21.29 13.63 -3.40
CA ALA A 392 20.81 14.77 -4.16
C ALA A 392 19.94 15.68 -3.30
N ILE A 393 20.20 16.98 -3.35
CA ILE A 393 19.40 18.02 -2.70
C ILE A 393 18.76 18.83 -3.84
N ASN A 394 17.47 18.60 -4.08
CA ASN A 394 16.73 19.20 -5.19
C ASN A 394 16.44 20.70 -4.97
N GLY A 395 16.62 21.20 -3.75
CA GLY A 395 16.54 22.60 -3.38
C GLY A 395 17.82 23.08 -2.73
N ASN A 396 17.69 23.83 -1.64
CA ASN A 396 18.82 24.48 -0.97
C ASN A 396 19.42 23.59 0.12
N LEU A 397 20.74 23.67 0.27
CA LEU A 397 21.44 23.26 1.49
C LEU A 397 21.82 24.52 2.27
N THR A 398 21.35 24.63 3.51
CA THR A 398 21.70 25.74 4.42
C THR A 398 22.39 25.20 5.67
N ILE A 399 23.58 25.71 5.97
CA ILE A 399 24.35 25.37 7.16
C ILE A 399 24.29 26.56 8.12
N THR A 400 23.54 26.41 9.20
CA THR A 400 23.36 27.44 10.24
C THR A 400 24.22 27.18 11.47
N SER A 401 24.60 25.92 11.71
CA SER A 401 25.48 25.52 12.81
C SER A 401 26.16 24.19 12.48
N GLY A 402 27.29 23.93 13.14
CA GLY A 402 28.04 22.68 13.07
C GLY A 402 28.73 22.39 11.74
N ILE A 403 29.11 21.12 11.56
CA ILE A 403 29.89 20.63 10.42
C ILE A 403 29.05 19.65 9.59
N VAL A 404 28.92 19.90 8.29
CA VAL A 404 28.48 18.91 7.31
C VAL A 404 29.68 18.07 6.93
N ALA A 405 29.74 16.83 7.42
CA ALA A 405 30.77 15.87 7.08
C ALA A 405 30.31 15.03 5.88
N SER A 406 30.95 15.22 4.73
CA SER A 406 30.61 14.50 3.50
C SER A 406 30.89 13.00 3.56
N ASN A 407 31.82 12.56 4.42
CA ASN A 407 32.24 11.16 4.58
C ASN A 407 32.61 10.49 3.24
N ASN A 408 33.26 11.22 2.34
CA ASN A 408 33.64 10.79 0.98
C ASN A 408 32.46 10.57 0.02
N PHE A 409 31.23 10.92 0.40
CA PHE A 409 30.07 10.81 -0.46
C PHE A 409 29.81 12.09 -1.24
N ASN A 410 29.55 11.93 -2.55
CA ASN A 410 29.23 13.04 -3.43
C ASN A 410 27.87 13.66 -3.08
N ILE A 411 27.78 14.97 -3.27
CA ILE A 411 26.58 15.77 -3.01
C ILE A 411 26.19 16.48 -4.31
N THR A 412 24.97 16.27 -4.77
CA THR A 412 24.42 17.01 -5.91
C THR A 412 23.42 18.04 -5.41
N ILE A 413 23.54 19.29 -5.84
CA ILE A 413 22.67 20.40 -5.43
C ILE A 413 22.00 21.00 -6.67
N LYS A 414 20.67 21.15 -6.63
CA LYS A 414 19.91 21.88 -7.67
C LYS A 414 19.50 23.30 -7.27
N GLY A 415 19.53 23.62 -5.98
CA GLY A 415 19.29 24.98 -5.48
C GLY A 415 20.58 25.67 -5.01
N ASN A 416 20.47 26.46 -3.95
CA ASN A 416 21.59 27.25 -3.40
C ASN A 416 22.34 26.50 -2.30
N TRP A 417 23.63 26.82 -2.17
CA TRP A 417 24.45 26.45 -1.02
C TRP A 417 24.67 27.69 -0.15
N ILE A 418 24.22 27.65 1.10
CA ILE A 418 24.27 28.78 2.03
C ILE A 418 25.02 28.35 3.29
N ASN A 419 26.21 28.88 3.50
CA ASN A 419 27.03 28.62 4.69
C ASN A 419 27.05 29.84 5.62
N ASN A 420 26.32 29.75 6.72
CA ASN A 420 26.24 30.78 7.77
C ASN A 420 26.87 30.33 9.10
N ALA A 421 27.60 29.21 9.12
CA ALA A 421 28.14 28.62 10.34
C ALA A 421 29.62 29.02 10.58
N SER A 422 30.53 28.57 9.71
CA SER A 422 31.96 28.88 9.82
C SER A 422 32.71 28.49 8.53
N GLY A 423 33.98 28.91 8.40
CA GLY A 423 34.85 28.48 7.30
C GLY A 423 35.18 26.98 7.28
N THR A 424 34.90 26.26 8.37
CA THR A 424 35.16 24.83 8.56
C THR A 424 33.87 24.00 8.65
N SER A 425 32.71 24.62 8.39
CA SER A 425 31.39 24.00 8.52
C SER A 425 31.09 22.97 7.43
N PHE A 426 31.97 22.81 6.44
CA PHE A 426 31.92 21.72 5.48
C PHE A 426 33.25 20.97 5.49
N ASN A 427 33.20 19.69 5.90
CA ASN A 427 34.30 18.77 5.76
C ASN A 427 34.10 17.97 4.47
N ALA A 428 34.78 18.42 3.41
CA ALA A 428 34.66 17.88 2.06
C ALA A 428 35.28 16.49 1.89
N ALA A 429 36.19 16.06 2.77
CA ALA A 429 36.96 14.81 2.61
C ALA A 429 37.42 14.62 1.15
N THR A 430 37.06 13.53 0.46
CA THR A 430 37.30 13.34 -0.98
C THR A 430 36.06 13.59 -1.87
N ALA A 431 34.98 14.13 -1.31
CA ALA A 431 33.70 14.27 -2.01
C ALA A 431 33.76 15.31 -3.14
N THR A 432 33.01 15.03 -4.19
CA THR A 432 32.66 15.99 -5.24
C THR A 432 31.31 16.61 -4.93
N VAL A 433 31.24 17.95 -4.92
CA VAL A 433 29.98 18.68 -4.89
C VAL A 433 29.65 19.13 -6.30
N THR A 434 28.47 18.74 -6.80
CA THR A 434 28.00 19.08 -8.15
C THR A 434 26.80 20.01 -8.07
N PHE A 435 26.89 21.17 -8.72
CA PHE A 435 25.79 22.10 -8.94
C PHE A 435 25.25 21.86 -10.36
N ASN A 436 23.99 21.41 -10.47
CA ASN A 436 23.35 21.07 -11.75
C ASN A 436 21.87 21.49 -11.81
N GLY A 437 21.54 22.61 -11.16
CA GLY A 437 20.22 23.20 -11.20
C GLY A 437 19.91 23.84 -12.55
N ASN A 438 18.63 23.87 -12.92
CA ASN A 438 18.16 24.52 -14.16
C ASN A 438 17.94 26.03 -13.98
N THR A 439 18.24 26.57 -12.80
CA THR A 439 18.12 27.98 -12.44
C THR A 439 19.45 28.46 -11.88
N ALA A 440 19.73 29.77 -11.92
CA ALA A 440 20.95 30.32 -11.34
C ALA A 440 21.11 29.88 -9.87
N GLN A 441 22.25 29.25 -9.56
CA GLN A 441 22.59 28.76 -8.23
C GLN A 441 23.60 29.71 -7.58
N THR A 442 23.42 29.96 -6.28
CA THR A 442 24.35 30.76 -5.48
C THR A 442 25.10 29.84 -4.51
N ILE A 443 26.42 29.98 -4.48
CA ILE A 443 27.28 29.53 -3.38
C ILE A 443 27.58 30.77 -2.53
N GLY A 444 27.02 30.85 -1.33
CA GLY A 444 27.13 32.03 -0.50
C GLY A 444 26.90 31.77 0.98
N GLY A 445 26.45 32.80 1.69
CA GLY A 445 26.32 32.83 3.15
C GLY A 445 27.36 33.76 3.79
N THR A 446 27.37 33.82 5.12
CA THR A 446 28.28 34.69 5.88
C THR A 446 29.69 34.11 6.05
N ALA A 447 29.90 32.84 5.70
CA ALA A 447 31.17 32.15 5.81
C ALA A 447 31.61 31.53 4.47
N VAL A 448 32.92 31.50 4.25
CA VAL A 448 33.54 30.83 3.09
C VAL A 448 33.31 29.32 3.17
N THR A 449 33.04 28.66 2.04
CA THR A 449 33.00 27.20 1.96
C THR A 449 34.16 26.71 1.11
N THR A 450 34.97 25.80 1.65
CA THR A 450 36.05 25.13 0.91
C THR A 450 35.58 23.77 0.42
N PHE A 451 35.67 23.54 -0.89
CA PHE A 451 35.33 22.25 -1.52
C PHE A 451 36.61 21.46 -1.84
N HIS A 452 36.55 20.14 -1.82
CA HIS A 452 37.63 19.29 -2.33
C HIS A 452 37.60 19.29 -3.85
N HIS A 453 36.50 18.81 -4.45
CA HIS A 453 36.20 18.97 -5.87
C HIS A 453 34.82 19.63 -6.04
N LEU A 454 34.74 20.60 -6.94
CA LEU A 454 33.53 21.35 -7.27
C LEU A 454 33.27 21.25 -8.77
N THR A 455 32.08 20.78 -9.14
CA THR A 455 31.59 20.76 -10.52
C THR A 455 30.41 21.72 -10.64
N ILE A 456 30.43 22.59 -11.64
CA ILE A 456 29.32 23.48 -12.00
C ILE A 456 28.95 23.12 -13.44
N ALA A 457 27.73 22.60 -13.63
CA ALA A 457 27.24 22.08 -14.91
C ALA A 457 26.45 23.12 -15.71
#